data_AF-A0A850JA82-F1
#
_entry.id   AF-A0A850JA82-F1
#
_cell.length_a   1.000
_cell.length_b   1.000
_cell.length_c   1.000
_cell.angle_alpha   90.00
_cell.angle_beta   90.00
_cell.angle_gamma   90.00
#
_symmetry.space_group_name_H-M   'P 1'
#
loop_
_entity.id
_entity.type
_entity.pdbx_description
1 polymer ?
#
loop_
_entity_poly.entity_id
_entity_poly.type
_entity_poly.pdbx_seq_one_letter_code
_entity_poly.pdbx_strand_id
1 'polypeptide(L)'
;AGPGTTARMRAAALLAGAGSGVLGGYDDLAGSGASRGFKGHLTALVRGEVTSGAVKILGIGATGLAAAAVAGSSAPSRTGRAFDTLVNGAIVAGSANLMNLFDLRPGRAIKVGLITGAPLALTRSGSAVVAAPLGAAAALLPEDLG
;
A
#
# COMPACT_ATOMS: atom_id res chain seq x y z
N ALA A 1 11.06 -9.76 -25.12
CA ALA A 1 10.37 -9.00 -24.06
C ALA A 1 10.50 -9.74 -22.71
N GLY A 2 11.46 -9.34 -21.87
CA GLY A 2 11.58 -9.82 -20.47
C GLY A 2 10.63 -9.08 -19.51
N PRO A 3 10.47 -9.52 -18.26
CA PRO A 3 9.41 -10.43 -17.82
C PRO A 3 8.07 -9.74 -17.47
N GLY A 4 6.97 -10.31 -17.97
CA GLY A 4 5.63 -10.29 -17.36
C GLY A 4 4.81 -9.00 -17.31
N THR A 5 5.40 -7.84 -17.11
CA THR A 5 4.67 -6.60 -16.79
C THR A 5 5.37 -5.35 -17.33
N THR A 6 4.63 -4.26 -17.51
CA THR A 6 5.16 -3.01 -18.09
C THR A 6 6.08 -2.28 -17.10
N ALA A 7 7.02 -1.47 -17.61
CA ALA A 7 7.89 -0.65 -16.77
C ALA A 7 7.09 0.31 -15.88
N ARG A 8 5.98 0.86 -16.40
CA ARG A 8 5.03 1.69 -15.65
C ARG A 8 4.41 0.96 -14.46
N MET A 9 4.01 -0.30 -14.63
CA MET A 9 3.45 -1.09 -13.54
C MET A 9 4.48 -1.39 -12.45
N ARG A 10 5.73 -1.66 -12.83
CA ARG A 10 6.83 -1.83 -11.85
C ARG A 10 7.10 -0.55 -11.08
N ALA A 11 7.17 0.58 -11.78
CA ALA A 11 7.36 1.88 -11.16
C ALA A 11 6.21 2.21 -10.20
N ALA A 12 4.96 1.95 -10.59
CA ALA A 12 3.80 2.11 -9.74
C ALA A 12 3.88 1.26 -8.47
N ALA A 13 4.23 -0.03 -8.60
CA ALA A 13 4.36 -0.91 -7.45
C ALA A 13 5.52 -0.52 -6.52
N LEU A 14 6.66 -0.09 -7.06
CA LEU A 14 7.78 0.43 -6.28
C LEU A 14 7.38 1.71 -5.53
N LEU A 15 6.70 2.64 -6.22
CA LEU A 15 6.22 3.88 -5.60
C LEU A 15 5.22 3.60 -4.47
N ALA A 16 4.26 2.70 -4.71
CA ALA A 16 3.27 2.31 -3.71
C ALA A 16 3.93 1.65 -2.50
N GLY A 17 4.80 0.66 -2.72
CA GLY A 17 5.47 -0.09 -1.66
C GLY A 17 6.45 0.77 -0.86
N ALA A 18 7.37 1.44 -1.54
CA ALA A 18 8.38 2.27 -0.88
C ALA A 18 7.77 3.51 -0.22
N GLY A 19 6.84 4.20 -0.90
CA GLY A 19 6.18 5.38 -0.34
C GLY A 19 5.35 5.03 0.89
N SER A 20 4.55 3.96 0.84
CA SER A 20 3.79 3.51 2.01
C SER A 20 4.69 3.01 3.14
N GLY A 21 5.76 2.29 2.81
CA GLY A 21 6.73 1.78 3.79
C GLY A 21 7.48 2.90 4.51
N VAL A 22 7.96 3.91 3.78
CA VAL A 22 8.64 5.08 4.37
C VAL A 22 7.70 5.90 5.24
N LEU A 23 6.47 6.16 4.77
CA LEU A 23 5.47 6.90 5.55
C LEU A 23 5.02 6.13 6.79
N GLY A 24 4.88 4.80 6.68
CA GLY A 24 4.61 3.91 7.81
C GLY A 24 5.73 3.96 8.84
N GLY A 25 6.97 3.70 8.41
CA GLY A 25 8.13 3.71 9.30
C GLY A 25 8.40 5.08 9.93
N TYR A 26 8.18 6.18 9.19
CA TYR A 26 8.26 7.52 9.78
C TYR A 26 7.23 7.72 10.89
N ASP A 27 5.98 7.29 10.69
CA ASP A 27 4.94 7.37 11.72
C ASP A 27 5.28 6.52 12.96
N ASP A 28 5.87 5.33 12.76
CA ASP A 28 6.29 4.47 13.87
C ASP A 28 7.44 5.09 14.69
N LEU A 29 8.33 5.85 14.04
CA LEU A 29 9.44 6.55 14.68
C LEU A 29 9.01 7.89 15.34
N ALA A 30 8.05 8.60 14.74
CA ALA A 30 7.64 9.93 15.16
C ALA A 30 6.38 9.95 16.04
N GLY A 31 5.59 8.87 16.06
CA GLY A 31 4.28 8.81 16.69
C GLY A 31 4.32 8.51 18.19
N SER A 32 3.81 9.43 19.01
CA SER A 32 3.60 9.23 20.45
C SER A 32 2.32 8.43 20.75
N GLY A 33 2.20 7.19 20.27
CA GLY A 33 1.22 6.17 20.72
C GLY A 33 -0.28 6.50 20.82
N ALA A 34 -0.73 7.70 20.43
CA ALA A 34 -2.05 8.22 20.73
C ALA A 34 -2.99 8.11 19.52
N SER A 35 -4.04 7.32 19.72
CA SER A 35 -5.17 7.08 18.81
C SER A 35 -4.86 6.19 17.60
N ARG A 36 -5.24 4.91 17.71
CA ARG A 36 -5.25 3.97 16.59
C ARG A 36 -6.59 4.04 15.88
N GLY A 37 -6.65 4.60 14.67
CA GLY A 37 -7.81 4.38 13.78
C GLY A 37 -8.04 5.42 12.69
N PHE A 38 -8.09 4.95 11.44
CA PHE A 38 -8.37 5.74 10.22
C PHE A 38 -9.66 6.59 10.32
N LYS A 39 -10.71 6.06 10.96
CA LYS A 39 -12.00 6.74 11.12
C LYS A 39 -11.90 8.00 12.00
N GLY A 40 -11.12 7.94 13.07
CA GLY A 40 -10.94 9.08 13.98
C GLY A 40 -10.22 10.24 13.30
N HIS A 41 -9.12 9.94 12.60
CA HIS A 41 -8.36 10.94 11.86
C HIS A 41 -9.09 11.48 10.64
N LEU A 42 -9.87 10.66 9.93
CA LEU A 42 -10.69 11.14 8.82
C LEU A 42 -11.81 12.06 9.32
N THR A 43 -12.42 11.75 10.46
CA THR A 43 -13.43 12.62 11.09
C THR A 43 -12.80 13.95 11.54
N ALA A 44 -11.59 13.92 12.09
CA ALA A 44 -10.82 15.11 12.45
C ALA A 44 -10.47 15.94 11.20
N LEU A 45 -10.03 15.31 10.11
CA LEU A 45 -9.75 15.95 8.83
C LEU A 45 -10.98 16.66 8.26
N VAL A 46 -12.16 16.00 8.31
CA VAL A 46 -13.45 16.60 7.89
C VAL A 46 -13.82 17.82 8.74
N ARG A 47 -13.36 17.88 10.00
CA ARG A 47 -13.52 19.03 10.90
C ARG A 47 -12.43 20.10 10.72
N GLY A 48 -11.49 19.91 9.80
CA GLY A 48 -10.37 20.83 9.56
C GLY A 48 -9.22 20.69 10.56
N GLU A 49 -9.21 19.63 11.38
CA GLU A 49 -8.17 19.38 12.37
C GLU A 49 -7.01 18.60 11.74
N VAL A 50 -5.83 19.22 11.70
CA VAL A 50 -4.61 18.58 11.22
C VAL A 50 -4.02 17.75 12.36
N THR A 51 -4.28 16.44 12.33
CA THR A 51 -3.68 15.46 13.25
C THR A 51 -2.52 14.71 12.58
N SER A 52 -1.62 14.11 13.35
CA SER A 52 -0.55 13.25 12.81
C SER A 52 -1.11 12.12 11.95
N GLY A 53 -2.20 11.48 12.40
CA GLY A 53 -2.87 10.46 11.60
C GLY A 53 -3.57 10.99 10.34
N ALA A 54 -4.01 12.26 10.32
CA ALA A 54 -4.49 12.89 9.09
C ALA A 54 -3.36 13.07 8.06
N VAL A 55 -2.16 13.45 8.51
CA VAL A 55 -0.96 13.52 7.65
C VAL A 55 -0.62 12.14 7.09
N LYS A 56 -0.71 11.08 7.90
CA LYS A 56 -0.52 9.69 7.45
C LYS A 56 -1.53 9.28 6.37
N ILE A 57 -2.81 9.57 6.59
CA ILE A 57 -3.89 9.27 5.63
C ILE A 57 -3.63 9.98 4.30
N LEU A 58 -3.31 11.27 4.34
CA LEU A 58 -3.04 12.06 3.14
C LEU A 58 -1.79 11.58 2.41
N GLY A 59 -0.72 11.26 3.14
CA GLY A 59 0.52 10.75 2.55
C GLY A 59 0.33 9.41 1.85
N ILE A 60 -0.30 8.44 2.53
CA ILE A 60 -0.58 7.11 1.96
C ILE A 60 -1.59 7.23 0.79
N GLY A 61 -2.62 8.07 0.94
CA GLY A 61 -3.59 8.35 -0.11
C GLY A 61 -2.95 8.97 -1.36
N ALA A 62 -2.11 9.99 -1.18
CA ALA A 62 -1.38 10.64 -2.27
C ALA A 62 -0.41 9.67 -2.96
N THR A 63 0.30 8.85 -2.18
CA THR A 63 1.18 7.80 -2.72
C THR A 63 0.40 6.79 -3.56
N GLY A 64 -0.76 6.33 -3.06
CA GLY A 64 -1.63 5.41 -3.79
C GLY A 64 -2.16 6.01 -5.09
N LEU A 65 -2.62 7.26 -5.07
CA LEU A 65 -3.08 7.98 -6.26
C LEU A 65 -1.95 8.20 -7.28
N ALA A 66 -0.76 8.57 -6.82
CA ALA A 66 0.40 8.73 -7.69
C ALA A 66 0.80 7.40 -8.35
N ALA A 67 0.81 6.30 -7.59
CA ALA A 67 1.07 4.96 -8.12
C ALA A 67 0.02 4.55 -9.17
N ALA A 68 -1.26 4.79 -8.88
CA ALA A 68 -2.35 4.53 -9.83
C ALA A 68 -2.21 5.36 -11.11
N ALA A 69 -1.86 6.63 -11.00
CA ALA A 69 -1.63 7.51 -12.14
C ALA A 69 -0.45 7.04 -13.01
N VAL A 70 0.64 6.57 -12.37
CA VAL A 70 1.81 6.01 -13.07
C VAL A 70 1.47 4.69 -13.78
N ALA A 71 0.68 3.82 -13.15
CA ALA A 71 0.21 2.59 -13.78
C ALA A 71 -0.62 2.89 -15.04
N GLY A 72 -1.45 3.92 -14.96
CA GLY A 72 -2.32 4.38 -16.04
C GLY A 72 -3.61 3.56 -16.13
N SER A 73 -4.52 4.02 -17.00
CA SER A 73 -5.82 3.40 -17.24
C SER A 73 -6.03 3.18 -18.74
N SER A 74 -6.71 2.08 -19.07
CA SER A 74 -7.13 1.74 -20.42
C SER A 74 -8.47 2.39 -20.81
N ALA A 75 -9.10 3.16 -19.91
CA ALA A 75 -10.38 3.77 -20.16
C ALA A 75 -10.31 4.79 -21.32
N PRO A 76 -11.30 4.80 -22.23
CA PRO A 76 -11.26 5.63 -23.43
C PRO A 76 -11.49 7.12 -23.13
N SER A 77 -12.31 7.45 -22.12
CA SER A 77 -12.63 8.82 -21.75
C SER A 77 -11.72 9.39 -20.66
N ARG A 78 -11.55 10.72 -20.61
CA ARG A 78 -10.80 11.37 -19.52
C ARG A 78 -11.42 11.09 -18.16
N THR A 79 -12.76 11.17 -18.07
CA THR A 79 -13.50 10.90 -16.84
C THR A 79 -13.33 9.46 -16.38
N GLY A 80 -13.35 8.49 -17.31
CA GLY A 80 -13.07 7.10 -17.00
C GLY A 80 -11.65 6.88 -16.47
N ARG A 81 -10.64 7.51 -17.10
CA ARG A 81 -9.25 7.43 -16.60
C ARG A 81 -9.08 8.04 -15.21
N ALA A 82 -9.74 9.16 -14.95
CA ALA A 82 -9.72 9.80 -13.64
C ALA A 82 -10.39 8.90 -12.59
N PHE A 83 -11.56 8.32 -12.91
CA PHE A 83 -12.26 7.40 -12.03
C PHE A 83 -11.43 6.14 -11.72
N ASP A 84 -10.85 5.50 -12.74
CA ASP A 84 -9.96 4.34 -12.57
C ASP A 84 -8.77 4.68 -11.67
N THR A 85 -8.18 5.86 -11.86
CA THR A 85 -7.05 6.33 -11.04
C THR A 85 -7.46 6.51 -9.58
N LEU A 86 -8.63 7.11 -9.34
CA LEU A 86 -9.18 7.30 -7.99
C LEU A 86 -9.46 5.96 -7.31
N VAL A 87 -10.11 5.02 -8.01
CA VAL A 87 -10.43 3.70 -7.48
C VAL A 87 -9.15 2.91 -7.18
N ASN A 88 -8.20 2.87 -8.12
CA ASN A 88 -6.93 2.17 -7.92
C ASN A 88 -6.11 2.79 -6.78
N GLY A 89 -6.08 4.13 -6.67
CA GLY A 89 -5.41 4.81 -5.57
C GLY A 89 -6.06 4.51 -4.22
N ALA A 90 -7.39 4.49 -4.16
CA ALA A 90 -8.13 4.10 -2.96
C ALA A 90 -7.89 2.64 -2.57
N ILE A 91 -7.76 1.73 -3.53
CA ILE A 91 -7.39 0.33 -3.29
C ILE A 91 -5.99 0.26 -2.67
N VAL A 92 -4.99 0.93 -3.25
CA VAL A 92 -3.61 0.92 -2.72
C VAL A 92 -3.58 1.47 -1.28
N ALA A 93 -4.20 2.63 -1.04
CA ALA A 93 -4.24 3.24 0.28
C ALA A 93 -5.01 2.38 1.29
N GLY A 94 -6.13 1.79 0.87
CA GLY A 94 -6.93 0.88 1.67
C GLY A 94 -6.18 -0.40 2.03
N SER A 95 -5.42 -0.97 1.09
CA SER A 95 -4.56 -2.12 1.33
C SER A 95 -3.45 -1.81 2.34
N ALA A 96 -2.79 -0.65 2.25
CA ALA A 96 -1.79 -0.23 3.22
C ALA A 96 -2.39 -0.10 4.64
N ASN A 97 -3.56 0.54 4.75
CA ASN A 97 -4.28 0.63 6.03
C ASN A 97 -4.71 -0.75 6.55
N LEU A 98 -5.18 -1.64 5.68
CA LEU A 98 -5.57 -2.99 6.06
C LEU A 98 -4.37 -3.79 6.60
N MET A 99 -3.21 -3.69 5.95
CA MET A 99 -1.98 -4.34 6.43
C MET A 99 -1.54 -3.80 7.79
N ASN A 100 -1.62 -2.48 8.00
CA ASN A 100 -1.37 -1.85 9.31
C ASN A 100 -2.35 -2.36 10.41
N LEU A 101 -3.57 -2.78 10.06
CA LEU A 101 -4.52 -3.38 11.01
C LEU A 101 -4.22 -4.86 11.31
N PHE A 102 -3.59 -5.58 10.37
CA PHE A 102 -3.11 -6.93 10.64
C PHE A 102 -1.86 -6.94 11.52
N ASP A 103 -1.07 -5.87 11.48
CA ASP A 103 0.16 -5.67 12.24
C ASP A 103 -0.09 -5.30 13.72
N LEU A 104 -0.95 -6.08 14.39
CA LEU A 104 -1.26 -5.94 15.81
C LEU A 104 -0.70 -7.10 16.64
N ARG A 105 -0.25 -8.17 15.98
CA ARG A 105 0.39 -9.33 16.63
C ARG A 105 1.49 -9.89 15.72
N PRO A 106 2.57 -10.44 16.30
CA PRO A 106 3.67 -11.07 15.58
C PRO A 106 3.18 -12.04 14.48
N GLY A 107 3.74 -11.95 13.27
CA GLY A 107 3.48 -12.85 12.14
C GLY A 107 2.21 -12.60 11.35
N ARG A 108 1.25 -11.77 11.81
CA ARG A 108 -0.08 -11.65 11.16
C ARG A 108 -0.03 -10.95 9.82
N ALA A 109 0.65 -9.79 9.75
CA ALA A 109 0.76 -9.03 8.51
C ALA A 109 1.49 -9.85 7.43
N ILE A 110 2.61 -10.49 7.79
CA ILE A 110 3.36 -11.36 6.87
C ILE A 110 2.50 -12.52 6.36
N LYS A 111 1.79 -13.23 7.24
CA LYS A 111 0.88 -14.32 6.83
C LYS A 111 -0.17 -13.85 5.82
N VAL A 112 -0.82 -12.71 6.08
CA VAL A 112 -1.81 -12.14 5.14
C VAL A 112 -1.16 -11.78 3.81
N GLY A 113 0.00 -11.12 3.83
CA GLY A 113 0.76 -10.79 2.63
C GLY A 113 1.13 -12.02 1.80
N LEU A 114 1.61 -13.08 2.46
CA LEU A 114 1.96 -14.35 1.81
C LEU A 114 0.73 -15.04 1.21
N ILE A 115 -0.37 -15.15 1.96
CA ILE A 115 -1.61 -15.79 1.49
C ILE A 115 -2.20 -15.04 0.28
N THR A 116 -2.21 -13.70 0.34
CA THR A 116 -2.79 -12.88 -0.73
C THR A 116 -1.86 -12.76 -1.95
N GLY A 117 -0.55 -12.71 -1.74
CA GLY A 117 0.42 -12.55 -2.83
C GLY A 117 0.87 -13.85 -3.50
N ALA A 118 0.84 -15.00 -2.81
CA ALA A 118 1.28 -16.27 -3.38
C ALA A 118 0.54 -16.64 -4.69
N PRO A 119 -0.80 -16.50 -4.81
CA PRO A 119 -1.48 -16.74 -6.07
C PRO A 119 -0.99 -15.81 -7.20
N LEU A 120 -0.64 -14.56 -6.90
CA LEU A 120 -0.13 -13.61 -7.88
C LEU A 120 1.27 -14.00 -8.37
N ALA A 121 2.08 -14.61 -7.51
CA ALA A 121 3.40 -15.12 -7.84
C ALA A 121 3.35 -16.29 -8.85
N LEU A 122 2.22 -16.98 -8.96
CA LEU A 122 2.02 -18.04 -9.96
C LEU A 122 1.76 -17.49 -11.37
N THR A 123 1.50 -16.19 -11.50
CA THR A 123 1.27 -15.54 -12.81
C THR A 123 2.55 -14.88 -13.32
N ARG A 124 2.77 -14.89 -14.64
CA ARG A 124 3.95 -14.25 -15.25
C ARG A 124 3.99 -12.74 -14.97
N SER A 125 2.83 -12.08 -14.98
CA SER A 125 2.74 -10.63 -14.75
C SER A 125 2.81 -10.25 -13.28
N GLY A 126 2.17 -11.03 -12.41
CA GLY A 126 2.17 -10.79 -10.98
C GLY A 126 3.52 -11.08 -10.33
N SER A 127 4.18 -12.19 -10.68
CA SER A 127 5.51 -12.56 -10.16
C SER A 127 6.55 -11.46 -10.32
N ALA A 128 6.51 -10.71 -11.44
CA ALA A 128 7.41 -9.59 -11.70
C ALA A 128 7.28 -8.42 -10.71
N VAL A 129 6.20 -8.40 -9.91
CA VAL A 129 5.93 -7.37 -8.89
C VAL A 129 6.00 -7.96 -7.49
N VAL A 130 5.40 -9.14 -7.26
CA VAL A 130 5.23 -9.68 -5.90
C VAL A 130 6.38 -10.56 -5.43
N ALA A 131 7.24 -11.07 -6.32
CA ALA A 131 8.27 -12.04 -5.92
C ALA A 131 9.26 -11.46 -4.89
N ALA A 132 9.75 -10.24 -5.10
CA ALA A 132 10.67 -9.58 -4.19
C ALA A 132 10.06 -9.31 -2.80
N PRO A 133 8.89 -8.64 -2.67
CA PRO A 133 8.29 -8.40 -1.36
C PRO A 133 7.84 -9.70 -0.66
N LEU A 134 7.36 -10.72 -1.40
CA LEU A 134 7.02 -12.01 -0.79
C LEU A 134 8.25 -12.77 -0.30
N GLY A 135 9.36 -12.72 -1.05
CA GLY A 135 10.62 -13.31 -0.62
C GLY A 135 11.16 -12.64 0.64
N ALA A 136 11.13 -11.31 0.70
CA ALA A 136 11.50 -10.56 1.89
C ALA A 136 10.59 -10.88 3.08
N ALA A 137 9.27 -10.93 2.88
CA ALA A 137 8.31 -11.25 3.93
C ALA A 137 8.48 -12.69 4.45
N ALA A 138 8.73 -13.67 3.56
CA ALA A 138 9.00 -15.05 3.96
C ALA A 138 10.32 -15.17 4.74
N ALA A 139 11.35 -14.43 4.34
CA ALA A 139 12.64 -14.43 5.01
C ALA A 139 12.59 -13.83 6.41
N LEU A 140 11.73 -12.83 6.65
CA LEU A 140 11.54 -12.17 7.96
C LEU A 140 10.51 -12.86 8.86
N LEU A 141 9.79 -13.87 8.35
CA LEU A 141 8.70 -14.51 9.09
C LEU A 141 9.17 -15.18 10.40
N PRO A 142 10.29 -15.91 10.46
CA PRO A 142 10.77 -16.50 11.71
C PRO A 142 11.04 -15.44 12.78
N GLU A 143 11.74 -14.36 12.42
CA GLU A 143 12.08 -13.25 13.31
C GLU A 143 10.82 -12.50 13.78
N ASP A 144 9.83 -12.35 12.88
CA ASP A 144 8.54 -11.73 13.19
C ASP A 144 7.61 -12.63 14.03
N LEU A 145 7.95 -13.91 14.23
CA LEU A 145 7.18 -14.82 15.11
C LEU A 145 7.77 -14.92 16.52
N GLY A 146 9.06 -14.63 16.69
CA GLY A 146 9.79 -14.73 17.96
C GLY A 146 10.52 -16.05 18.16
#